data_AF-A0A1Z9QQM8-F1
#
_entry.id   AF-A0A1Z9QQM8-F1
#
_cell.length_a   1.000
_cell.length_b   1.000
_cell.length_c   1.000
_cell.angle_alpha   90.00
_cell.angle_beta   90.00
_cell.angle_gamma   90.00
#
_symmetry.space_group_name_H-M   'P 1'
#
loop_
_entity.id
_entity.type
_entity.pdbx_description
1 polymer ?
#
loop_
_entity_poly.entity_id
_entity_poly.type
_entity_poly.pdbx_seq_one_letter_code
_entity_poly.pdbx_strand_id
1 'polypeptide(L)'
;MNSKKQAIDLLKRKPLLSVLLLFLLSLGFRLPFVLWEPGANLWAETIEMIDHNNASYLELSTSRLGQPPMAFWLYDLLAQDGEGKLQAQALFRLNLFLHALCAFLIYLTTTLLCLRKGLGPTYIPAIVATSVYLFLPSTLWFQGVVYGPETLAQVFFIGSVYASLKLWMRRKFVSLKYLFWYSILLLCFALTSWFGFVFGLVVAIYSIYRWKRDHHYAHFVGVTMLTLLLSILLLMQGKYYQHGGLNFIDYMTQKLSQHNSLNRQAYLLGIPNNVGTSLVNYIILLAPIIPLACTLTYFVVRNRGMKFVFTRNGLRFFGLAAWPIITLHCLLLSYSSQGFTSLYMAYFLSVLVGIFYHKLHNIKLLPLKTSLALLLLCLGISLVILQTLYV
;
A
#
# COMPACT_ATOMS: atom_id res chain seq x y z
N MET A 1 37.02 14.24 15.07
CA MET A 1 35.78 15.01 14.89
C MET A 1 35.29 15.16 13.42
N ASN A 2 36.09 14.86 12.39
CA ASN A 2 35.69 15.07 10.98
C ASN A 2 34.75 13.99 10.38
N SER A 3 34.77 12.75 10.88
CA SER A 3 33.97 11.65 10.31
C SER A 3 32.46 11.82 10.49
N LYS A 4 32.00 12.29 11.66
CA LYS A 4 30.57 12.54 11.92
C LYS A 4 30.00 13.64 11.02
N LYS A 5 30.74 14.74 10.84
CA LYS A 5 30.29 15.85 9.99
C LYS A 5 30.25 15.44 8.51
N GLN A 6 31.27 14.72 8.04
CA GLN A 6 31.27 14.14 6.69
C GLN A 6 30.13 13.16 6.48
N ALA A 7 29.85 12.25 7.42
CA ALA A 7 28.75 11.30 7.32
C ALA A 7 27.38 12.01 7.23
N ILE A 8 27.16 13.04 8.05
CA ILE A 8 25.93 13.85 8.01
C ILE A 8 25.78 14.57 6.67
N ASP A 9 26.86 15.14 6.13
CA ASP A 9 26.80 15.84 4.83
C ASP A 9 26.61 14.88 3.64
N LEU A 10 27.13 13.65 3.74
CA LEU A 10 26.89 12.58 2.77
C LEU A 10 25.40 12.15 2.79
N LEU A 11 24.83 12.02 3.98
CA LEU A 11 23.41 11.71 4.16
C LEU A 11 22.50 12.80 3.62
N LYS A 12 22.87 14.08 3.75
CA LYS A 12 22.11 15.20 3.18
C LYS A 12 22.12 15.21 1.65
N ARG A 13 23.16 14.68 1.01
CA ARG A 13 23.31 14.72 -0.45
C ARG A 13 22.71 13.50 -1.15
N LYS A 14 22.56 12.37 -0.47
CA LYS A 14 22.09 11.10 -1.05
C LYS A 14 20.77 10.65 -0.39
N PRO A 15 19.60 10.97 -0.98
CA PRO A 15 18.30 10.63 -0.39
C PRO A 15 18.09 9.11 -0.31
N LEU A 16 18.64 8.38 -1.28
CA LEU A 16 18.57 6.91 -1.35
C LEU A 16 19.31 6.26 -0.16
N LEU A 17 20.45 6.83 0.25
CA LEU A 17 21.17 6.36 1.44
C LEU A 17 20.36 6.57 2.72
N SER A 18 19.65 7.69 2.83
CA SER A 18 18.81 7.98 4.01
C SER A 18 17.62 7.02 4.10
N VAL A 19 16.94 6.74 2.99
CA VAL A 19 15.85 5.75 2.93
C VAL A 19 16.38 4.35 3.23
N LEU A 20 17.54 3.98 2.67
CA LEU A 20 18.17 2.69 2.93
C LEU A 20 18.54 2.50 4.40
N LEU A 21 19.09 3.52 5.05
CA LEU A 21 19.42 3.44 6.48
C LEU A 21 18.19 3.30 7.38
N LEU A 22 17.11 4.02 7.07
CA LEU A 22 15.83 3.85 7.78
C LEU A 22 15.27 2.45 7.59
N PHE A 23 15.39 1.93 6.37
CA PHE A 23 14.97 0.58 6.07
C PHE A 23 15.77 -0.44 6.88
N LEU A 24 17.11 -0.35 6.88
CA LEU A 24 17.98 -1.20 7.69
C LEU A 24 17.66 -1.09 9.18
N LEU A 25 17.35 0.11 9.68
CA LEU A 25 16.91 0.29 11.06
C LEU A 25 15.59 -0.45 11.32
N SER A 26 14.65 -0.40 10.38
CA SER A 26 13.40 -1.17 10.50
C SER A 26 13.60 -2.69 10.47
N LEU A 27 14.69 -3.20 9.88
CA LEU A 27 15.04 -4.62 9.96
C LEU A 27 15.44 -5.02 11.38
N GLY A 28 16.20 -4.17 12.07
CA GLY A 28 16.56 -4.38 13.47
C GLY A 28 15.35 -4.52 14.39
N PHE A 29 14.25 -3.83 14.06
CA PHE A 29 12.98 -3.95 14.78
C PHE A 29 12.21 -5.24 14.46
N ARG A 30 12.47 -5.88 13.32
CA ARG A 30 11.77 -7.11 12.88
C ARG A 30 12.48 -8.38 13.27
N LEU A 31 13.81 -8.35 13.27
CA LEU A 31 14.67 -9.50 13.59
C LEU A 31 14.25 -10.21 14.90
N PRO A 32 13.96 -9.50 16.01
CA PRO A 32 13.50 -10.16 17.23
C PRO A 32 12.22 -10.97 17.02
N PHE A 33 11.28 -10.49 16.20
CA PHE A 33 10.01 -11.17 15.95
C PHE A 33 10.13 -12.34 14.97
N VAL A 34 10.99 -12.22 13.97
CA VAL A 34 11.28 -13.32 13.03
C VAL A 34 12.02 -14.46 13.76
N LEU A 35 12.86 -14.12 14.74
CA LEU A 35 13.63 -15.08 15.52
C LEU A 35 12.90 -15.61 16.77
N TRP A 36 11.72 -15.07 17.12
CA TRP A 36 10.94 -15.52 18.27
C TRP A 36 10.10 -16.76 17.87
N GLU A 37 10.13 -17.81 18.70
CA GLU A 37 9.41 -19.08 18.53
C GLU A 37 7.97 -19.00 18.00
N PRO A 38 7.06 -18.11 18.44
CA PRO A 38 5.71 -18.01 17.85
C PRO A 38 5.74 -17.57 16.39
N GLY A 39 6.65 -16.66 16.03
CA GLY A 39 6.89 -16.28 14.64
C GLY A 39 7.47 -17.44 13.84
N ALA A 40 8.45 -18.16 14.39
CA ALA A 40 9.02 -19.35 13.77
C ALA A 40 7.98 -20.47 13.57
N ASN A 41 7.04 -20.63 14.51
CA ASN A 41 5.96 -21.62 14.45
C ASN A 41 4.87 -21.22 13.44
N LEU A 42 4.50 -19.93 13.35
CA LEU A 42 3.59 -19.45 12.30
C LEU A 42 4.18 -19.65 10.91
N TRP A 43 5.50 -19.48 10.79
CA TRP A 43 6.24 -19.78 9.59
C TRP A 43 6.28 -21.28 9.30
N ALA A 44 6.56 -22.11 10.30
CA ALA A 44 6.56 -23.56 10.17
C ALA A 44 5.17 -24.08 9.78
N GLU A 45 4.08 -23.61 10.39
CA GLU A 45 2.70 -23.97 10.04
C GLU A 45 2.31 -23.50 8.63
N THR A 46 2.74 -22.30 8.23
CA THR A 46 2.46 -21.81 6.86
C THR A 46 3.22 -22.65 5.84
N ILE A 47 4.48 -23.02 6.14
CA ILE A 47 5.30 -23.90 5.30
C ILE A 47 4.72 -25.32 5.28
N GLU A 48 4.32 -25.87 6.43
CA GLU A 48 3.68 -27.18 6.52
C GLU A 48 2.36 -27.19 5.75
N MET A 49 1.50 -26.18 5.86
CA MET A 49 0.26 -26.12 5.05
C MET A 49 0.53 -26.13 3.54
N ILE A 50 1.66 -25.56 3.11
CA ILE A 50 2.08 -25.54 1.70
C ILE A 50 2.70 -26.89 1.29
N ASP A 51 3.55 -27.49 2.14
CA ASP A 51 4.30 -28.71 1.86
C ASP A 51 3.43 -29.99 2.05
N HIS A 52 2.51 -30.02 3.02
CA HIS A 52 1.68 -31.20 3.35
C HIS A 52 0.57 -31.46 2.33
N ASN A 53 0.09 -30.43 1.63
CA ASN A 53 -1.01 -30.60 0.69
C ASN A 53 -0.55 -30.95 -0.74
N ASN A 54 0.77 -30.92 -1.04
CA ASN A 54 1.28 -30.93 -2.43
C ASN A 54 0.53 -29.96 -3.37
N ALA A 55 -0.17 -29.00 -2.77
CA ALA A 55 -1.07 -28.09 -3.45
C ALA A 55 -0.24 -26.89 -3.83
N SER A 56 -0.28 -26.52 -5.10
CA SER A 56 0.33 -25.25 -5.52
C SER A 56 -0.24 -24.12 -4.65
N TYR A 57 0.56 -23.09 -4.34
CA TYR A 57 0.08 -21.88 -3.62
C TYR A 57 -1.15 -21.27 -4.33
N LEU A 58 -1.32 -21.58 -5.63
CA LEU A 58 -2.51 -21.35 -6.44
C LEU A 58 -3.79 -22.04 -5.93
N GLU A 59 -3.73 -23.31 -5.54
CA GLU A 59 -4.90 -24.07 -5.09
C GLU A 59 -5.42 -23.57 -3.73
N LEU A 60 -4.52 -23.32 -2.78
CA LEU A 60 -4.90 -22.75 -1.48
C LEU A 60 -5.48 -21.34 -1.62
N SER A 61 -5.02 -20.55 -2.60
CA SER A 61 -5.45 -19.16 -2.82
C SER A 61 -6.77 -19.03 -3.60
N THR A 62 -7.15 -20.01 -4.42
CA THR A 62 -8.51 -20.05 -5.02
C THR A 62 -9.62 -20.10 -3.96
N SER A 63 -9.32 -20.58 -2.75
CA SER A 63 -10.26 -20.60 -1.61
C SER A 63 -10.55 -19.19 -1.05
N ARG A 64 -9.53 -18.31 -0.98
CA ARG A 64 -9.64 -16.93 -0.46
C ARG A 64 -10.10 -15.98 -1.57
N LEU A 65 -11.42 -15.82 -1.73
CA LEU A 65 -12.08 -14.81 -2.59
C LEU A 65 -11.76 -14.84 -4.10
N GLY A 66 -11.00 -15.81 -4.61
CA GLY A 66 -10.60 -15.82 -6.02
C GLY A 66 -9.78 -14.58 -6.39
N GLN A 67 -8.75 -14.26 -5.58
CA GLN A 67 -7.86 -13.14 -5.88
C GLN A 67 -7.13 -13.33 -7.21
N PRO A 68 -6.90 -12.25 -7.99
CA PRO A 68 -6.11 -12.30 -9.21
C PRO A 68 -4.74 -12.98 -9.01
N PRO A 69 -4.23 -13.74 -10.00
CA PRO A 69 -3.27 -14.79 -9.74
C PRO A 69 -1.81 -14.33 -9.81
N MET A 70 -1.55 -13.09 -10.22
CA MET A 70 -0.18 -12.64 -10.54
C MET A 70 0.76 -12.71 -9.34
N ALA A 71 0.28 -12.35 -8.15
CA ALA A 71 1.13 -12.44 -6.95
C ALA A 71 1.56 -13.89 -6.68
N PHE A 72 0.64 -14.84 -6.82
CA PHE A 72 0.93 -16.24 -6.60
C PHE A 72 1.89 -16.79 -7.64
N TRP A 73 1.67 -16.47 -8.93
CA TRP A 73 2.63 -16.83 -9.99
C TRP A 73 4.01 -16.24 -9.75
N LEU A 74 4.09 -15.00 -9.27
CA LEU A 74 5.36 -14.36 -8.98
C LEU A 74 6.05 -15.01 -7.76
N TYR A 75 5.30 -15.36 -6.73
CA TYR A 75 5.83 -16.06 -5.55
C TYR A 75 6.30 -17.45 -5.91
N ASP A 76 5.52 -18.23 -6.65
CA ASP A 76 5.92 -19.54 -7.16
C ASP A 76 7.21 -19.43 -7.99
N LEU A 77 7.27 -18.49 -8.94
CA LEU A 77 8.44 -18.31 -9.81
C LEU A 77 9.71 -17.92 -9.03
N LEU A 78 9.59 -17.06 -8.01
CA LEU A 78 10.76 -16.49 -7.32
C LEU A 78 11.17 -17.26 -6.07
N ALA A 79 10.30 -18.12 -5.55
CA ALA A 79 10.56 -18.84 -4.30
C ALA A 79 10.56 -20.35 -4.45
N GLN A 80 10.36 -20.91 -5.65
CA GLN A 80 10.62 -22.33 -5.88
C GLN A 80 12.12 -22.66 -5.82
N ASP A 81 12.44 -23.76 -5.16
CA ASP A 81 13.75 -24.41 -5.28
C ASP A 81 13.84 -25.25 -6.56
N GLY A 82 15.02 -25.82 -6.82
CA GLY A 82 15.24 -26.69 -7.97
C GLY A 82 14.39 -27.97 -7.99
N GLU A 83 13.69 -28.28 -6.89
CA GLU A 83 12.78 -29.42 -6.72
C GLU A 83 11.29 -28.98 -6.77
N GLY A 84 11.02 -27.69 -6.98
CA GLY A 84 9.67 -27.13 -7.08
C GLY A 84 8.99 -26.81 -5.74
N LYS A 85 9.70 -26.87 -4.61
CA LYS A 85 9.18 -26.51 -3.28
C LYS A 85 9.41 -25.04 -2.96
N LEU A 86 8.45 -24.43 -2.26
CA LEU A 86 8.51 -23.02 -1.85
C LEU A 86 9.48 -22.80 -0.68
N GLN A 87 10.55 -22.06 -0.91
CA GLN A 87 11.49 -21.63 0.13
C GLN A 87 10.98 -20.39 0.87
N ALA A 88 10.65 -20.54 2.14
CA ALA A 88 10.20 -19.42 2.98
C ALA A 88 11.23 -18.29 3.08
N GLN A 89 12.52 -18.62 3.08
CA GLN A 89 13.60 -17.61 3.07
C GLN A 89 13.60 -16.75 1.79
N ALA A 90 13.18 -17.30 0.65
CA ALA A 90 13.05 -16.54 -0.59
C ALA A 90 11.86 -15.57 -0.51
N LEU A 91 10.70 -16.05 -0.04
CA LEU A 91 9.51 -15.21 0.20
C LEU A 91 9.80 -14.06 1.16
N PHE A 92 10.55 -14.32 2.24
CA PHE A 92 10.98 -13.29 3.20
C PHE A 92 11.81 -12.20 2.55
N ARG A 93 12.86 -12.59 1.83
CA ARG A 93 13.75 -11.65 1.12
C ARG A 93 12.98 -10.83 0.10
N LEU A 94 12.02 -11.45 -0.60
CA LEU A 94 11.13 -10.76 -1.52
C LEU A 94 10.25 -9.73 -0.80
N ASN A 95 9.55 -10.10 0.27
CA ASN A 95 8.73 -9.17 1.06
C ASN A 95 9.57 -8.01 1.63
N LEU A 96 10.79 -8.30 2.08
CA LEU A 96 11.75 -7.30 2.53
C LEU A 96 12.03 -6.26 1.43
N PHE A 97 12.34 -6.76 0.23
CA PHE A 97 12.57 -5.94 -0.94
C PHE A 97 11.33 -5.10 -1.33
N LEU A 98 10.14 -5.71 -1.34
CA LEU A 98 8.88 -5.03 -1.64
C LEU A 98 8.59 -3.92 -0.61
N HIS A 99 8.86 -4.17 0.67
CA HIS A 99 8.71 -3.15 1.72
C HIS A 99 9.69 -1.99 1.51
N ALA A 100 10.97 -2.27 1.22
CA ALA A 100 11.95 -1.24 0.89
C ALA A 100 11.51 -0.39 -0.31
N LEU A 101 10.94 -1.04 -1.33
CA LEU A 101 10.43 -0.37 -2.51
C LEU A 101 9.23 0.53 -2.19
N CYS A 102 8.28 0.07 -1.35
CA CYS A 102 7.19 0.91 -0.84
C CYS A 102 7.71 2.15 -0.12
N ALA A 103 8.68 1.97 0.79
CA ALA A 103 9.28 3.05 1.57
C ALA A 103 9.93 4.12 0.69
N PHE A 104 10.62 3.68 -0.37
CA PHE A 104 11.20 4.58 -1.38
C PHE A 104 10.12 5.30 -2.20
N LEU A 105 9.06 4.61 -2.62
CA LEU A 105 7.96 5.23 -3.36
C LEU A 105 7.18 6.26 -2.51
N ILE A 106 7.06 6.04 -1.20
CA ILE A 106 6.48 7.00 -0.25
C ILE A 106 7.34 8.25 -0.15
N TYR A 107 8.66 8.09 -0.09
CA TYR A 107 9.60 9.20 -0.12
C TYR A 107 9.42 10.02 -1.42
N LEU A 108 9.33 9.35 -2.56
CA LEU A 108 9.10 9.99 -3.86
C LEU A 108 7.74 10.69 -3.96
N THR A 109 6.68 10.09 -3.41
CA THR A 109 5.33 10.69 -3.40
C THR A 109 5.32 11.97 -2.56
N THR A 110 5.91 11.91 -1.36
CA THR A 110 5.94 13.04 -0.43
C THR A 110 6.79 14.19 -0.98
N THR A 111 7.96 13.89 -1.56
CA THR A 111 8.78 14.92 -2.23
C THR A 111 8.07 15.54 -3.43
N LEU A 112 7.34 14.74 -4.23
CA LEU A 112 6.55 15.23 -5.36
C LEU A 112 5.45 16.20 -4.90
N LEU A 113 4.71 15.86 -3.84
CA LEU A 113 3.63 16.70 -3.30
C LEU A 113 4.12 18.01 -2.71
N CYS A 114 5.32 18.00 -2.12
CA CYS A 114 5.98 19.19 -1.62
C CYS A 114 6.78 19.95 -2.70
N LEU A 115 6.62 19.62 -3.99
CA LEU A 115 7.27 20.27 -5.13
C LEU A 115 8.81 20.27 -5.05
N ARG A 116 9.40 19.24 -4.44
CA ARG A 116 10.85 19.06 -4.36
C ARG A 116 11.32 18.01 -5.38
N LYS A 117 12.60 18.09 -5.77
CA LYS A 117 13.22 17.06 -6.63
C LYS A 117 13.41 15.78 -5.81
N GLY A 118 12.83 14.67 -6.27
CA GLY A 118 12.86 13.39 -5.54
C GLY A 118 14.27 12.82 -5.33
N LEU A 119 15.18 12.97 -6.31
CA LEU A 119 16.59 12.57 -6.19
C LEU A 119 17.51 13.74 -5.81
N GLY A 120 16.94 14.82 -5.24
CA GLY A 120 17.70 15.96 -4.73
C GLY A 120 18.25 15.72 -3.32
N PRO A 121 18.64 16.77 -2.58
CA PRO A 121 19.08 16.62 -1.20
C PRO A 121 17.96 16.02 -0.33
N THR A 122 18.38 15.32 0.72
CA THR A 122 17.48 14.62 1.65
C THR A 122 16.45 15.58 2.24
N TYR A 123 15.19 15.19 2.12
CA TYR A 123 14.06 16.02 2.51
C TYR A 123 13.39 15.45 3.75
N ILE A 124 13.58 16.12 4.89
CA ILE A 124 13.15 15.66 6.22
C ILE A 124 11.66 15.27 6.27
N PRO A 125 10.71 16.03 5.71
CA PRO A 125 9.29 15.64 5.77
C PRO A 125 8.99 14.32 5.03
N ALA A 126 9.72 14.02 3.95
CA ALA A 126 9.61 12.73 3.28
C ALA A 126 10.25 11.60 4.09
N ILE A 127 11.36 11.88 4.79
CA ILE A 127 11.92 10.94 5.77
C ILE A 127 10.92 10.63 6.88
N VAL A 128 10.23 11.63 7.43
CA VAL A 128 9.18 11.43 8.45
C VAL A 128 8.06 10.54 7.91
N ALA A 129 7.54 10.81 6.70
CA ALA A 129 6.53 9.95 6.08
C ALA A 129 7.01 8.51 5.91
N THR A 130 8.24 8.32 5.41
CA THR A 130 8.83 6.99 5.22
C THR A 130 9.05 6.28 6.55
N SER A 131 9.53 6.96 7.59
CA SER A 131 9.68 6.39 8.94
C SER A 131 8.33 5.94 9.48
N VAL A 132 7.33 6.82 9.46
CA VAL A 132 5.99 6.49 9.95
C VAL A 132 5.43 5.25 9.25
N TYR A 133 5.62 5.14 7.93
CA TYR A 133 5.22 3.94 7.19
C TYR A 133 6.01 2.70 7.60
N LEU A 134 7.33 2.77 7.67
CA LEU A 134 8.21 1.61 7.93
C LEU A 134 7.97 0.96 9.29
N PHE A 135 7.50 1.75 10.26
CA PHE A 135 7.32 1.33 11.65
C PHE A 135 5.84 1.25 12.07
N LEU A 136 4.91 1.27 11.12
CA LEU A 136 3.51 1.12 11.45
C LEU A 136 3.19 -0.37 11.71
N PRO A 137 2.33 -0.71 12.71
CA PRO A 137 2.02 -2.11 13.00
C PRO A 137 1.49 -2.85 11.77
N SER A 138 0.60 -2.22 10.99
CA SER A 138 0.07 -2.81 9.76
C SER A 138 1.17 -3.18 8.76
N THR A 139 2.17 -2.33 8.54
CA THR A 139 3.22 -2.57 7.53
C THR A 139 4.25 -3.55 8.06
N LEU A 140 4.61 -3.46 9.34
CA LEU A 140 5.51 -4.41 9.99
C LEU A 140 4.92 -5.82 9.99
N TRP A 141 3.63 -5.95 10.30
CA TRP A 141 2.93 -7.23 10.28
C TRP A 141 2.75 -7.76 8.85
N PHE A 142 2.01 -7.03 8.00
CA PHE A 142 1.65 -7.55 6.69
C PHE A 142 2.82 -7.62 5.71
N GLN A 143 3.78 -6.70 5.73
CA GLN A 143 4.92 -6.76 4.80
C GLN A 143 6.20 -7.31 5.43
N GLY A 144 6.19 -7.61 6.74
CA GLY A 144 7.34 -8.19 7.44
C GLY A 144 7.16 -9.65 7.83
N VAL A 145 5.91 -10.11 7.98
CA VAL A 145 5.59 -11.40 8.59
C VAL A 145 4.66 -12.21 7.68
N VAL A 146 3.53 -11.60 7.29
CA VAL A 146 2.50 -12.29 6.51
C VAL A 146 2.88 -12.27 5.02
N TYR A 147 2.71 -13.40 4.35
CA TYR A 147 2.90 -13.52 2.89
C TYR A 147 1.54 -13.54 2.22
N GLY A 148 1.17 -12.42 1.62
CA GLY A 148 -0.10 -12.28 0.94
C GLY A 148 0.05 -11.47 -0.33
N PRO A 149 -0.81 -11.71 -1.35
CA PRO A 149 -0.85 -10.92 -2.58
C PRO A 149 -1.00 -9.42 -2.31
N GLU A 150 -1.51 -9.03 -1.15
CA GLU A 150 -1.68 -7.66 -0.72
C GLU A 150 -0.36 -6.92 -0.51
N THR A 151 0.74 -7.61 -0.16
CA THR A 151 2.05 -6.97 0.00
C THR A 151 2.61 -6.51 -1.34
N LEU A 152 2.44 -7.33 -2.38
CA LEU A 152 2.79 -6.99 -3.75
C LEU A 152 1.82 -5.94 -4.32
N ALA A 153 0.52 -6.10 -4.06
CA ALA A 153 -0.51 -5.15 -4.47
C ALA A 153 -0.22 -3.74 -3.91
N GLN A 154 0.28 -3.64 -2.67
CA GLN A 154 0.67 -2.37 -2.05
C GLN A 154 1.76 -1.64 -2.84
N VAL A 155 2.77 -2.34 -3.37
CA VAL A 155 3.81 -1.73 -4.21
C VAL A 155 3.19 -1.13 -5.47
N PHE A 156 2.34 -1.89 -6.15
CA PHE A 156 1.69 -1.42 -7.37
C PHE A 156 0.67 -0.32 -7.09
N PHE A 157 -0.02 -0.34 -5.96
CA PHE A 157 -0.90 0.73 -5.51
C PHE A 157 -0.12 2.04 -5.33
N ILE A 158 0.93 2.04 -4.50
CA ILE A 158 1.74 3.23 -4.24
C ILE A 158 2.40 3.72 -5.54
N GLY A 159 2.92 2.80 -6.35
CA GLY A 159 3.51 3.10 -7.65
C GLY A 159 2.51 3.76 -8.60
N SER A 160 1.30 3.22 -8.70
CA SER A 160 0.21 3.74 -9.54
C SER A 160 -0.28 5.10 -9.07
N VAL A 161 -0.40 5.32 -7.76
CA VAL A 161 -0.71 6.65 -7.18
C VAL A 161 0.39 7.65 -7.55
N TYR A 162 1.66 7.30 -7.34
CA TYR A 162 2.79 8.17 -7.68
C TYR A 162 2.84 8.50 -9.19
N ALA A 163 2.67 7.50 -10.06
CA ALA A 163 2.66 7.69 -11.51
C ALA A 163 1.49 8.59 -11.96
N SER A 164 0.28 8.33 -11.47
CA SER A 164 -0.91 9.13 -11.74
C SER A 164 -0.73 10.58 -11.28
N LEU A 165 -0.26 10.76 -10.05
CA LEU A 165 -0.02 12.08 -9.49
C LEU A 165 1.05 12.84 -10.28
N LYS A 166 2.13 12.16 -10.70
CA LYS A 166 3.20 12.77 -11.51
C LYS A 166 2.70 13.20 -12.89
N LEU A 167 1.87 12.39 -13.54
CA LEU A 167 1.18 12.74 -14.78
C LEU A 167 0.31 14.00 -14.58
N TRP A 168 -0.50 14.01 -13.52
CA TRP A 168 -1.45 15.10 -13.23
C TRP A 168 -0.79 16.42 -12.82
N MET A 169 0.31 16.35 -12.06
CA MET A 169 1.04 17.53 -11.60
C MET A 169 1.90 18.14 -12.71
N ARG A 170 2.51 17.31 -13.56
CA ARG A 170 3.37 17.78 -14.66
C ARG A 170 2.63 18.02 -15.98
N ARG A 171 1.32 17.76 -16.02
CA ARG A 171 0.48 17.80 -17.23
C ARG A 171 1.06 16.98 -18.39
N LYS A 172 1.69 15.84 -18.10
CA LYS A 172 2.34 14.98 -19.12
C LYS A 172 1.40 13.89 -19.64
N PHE A 173 0.13 14.22 -19.83
CA PHE A 173 -0.95 13.29 -20.20
C PHE A 173 -0.82 12.67 -21.60
N VAL A 174 0.00 13.25 -22.47
CA VAL A 174 0.24 12.78 -23.85
C VAL A 174 1.59 12.06 -23.98
N SER A 175 2.43 12.11 -22.94
CA SER A 175 3.77 11.52 -23.04
C SER A 175 3.68 10.00 -22.91
N LEU A 176 3.90 9.32 -24.04
CA LEU A 176 3.91 7.86 -24.17
C LEU A 176 4.73 7.18 -23.05
N LYS A 177 5.93 7.70 -22.76
CA LYS A 177 6.78 7.17 -21.68
C LYS A 177 6.04 7.08 -20.35
N TYR A 178 5.34 8.15 -19.93
CA TYR A 178 4.68 8.16 -18.63
C TYR A 178 3.37 7.36 -18.63
N LEU A 179 2.61 7.41 -19.73
CA LEU A 179 1.40 6.60 -19.89
C LEU A 179 1.71 5.11 -19.91
N PHE A 180 2.79 4.70 -20.57
CA PHE A 180 3.25 3.32 -20.63
C PHE A 180 3.62 2.81 -19.24
N TRP A 181 4.44 3.54 -18.48
CA TRP A 181 4.78 3.15 -17.11
C TRP A 181 3.56 3.10 -16.18
N TYR A 182 2.63 4.05 -16.31
CA TYR A 182 1.37 4.01 -15.59
C TYR A 182 0.53 2.77 -15.95
N SER A 183 0.40 2.48 -17.24
CA SER A 183 -0.36 1.33 -17.74
C SER A 183 0.21 0.01 -17.22
N ILE A 184 1.54 -0.17 -17.26
CA ILE A 184 2.19 -1.37 -16.70
C ILE A 184 1.90 -1.50 -15.21
N LEU A 185 2.08 -0.42 -14.43
CA LEU A 185 1.83 -0.47 -12.99
C LEU A 185 0.37 -0.82 -12.68
N LEU A 186 -0.58 -0.22 -13.42
CA LEU A 186 -2.00 -0.52 -13.25
C LEU A 186 -2.36 -1.94 -13.69
N LEU A 187 -1.79 -2.42 -14.80
CA LEU A 187 -1.98 -3.78 -15.30
C LEU A 187 -1.52 -4.78 -14.24
N CYS A 188 -0.28 -4.65 -13.77
CA CYS A 188 0.26 -5.51 -12.72
C CYS A 188 -0.57 -5.42 -11.43
N PHE A 189 -1.05 -4.22 -11.07
CA PHE A 189 -1.90 -4.05 -9.91
C PHE A 189 -3.23 -4.81 -10.03
N ALA A 190 -3.92 -4.65 -11.15
CA ALA A 190 -5.21 -5.29 -11.41
C ALA A 190 -5.07 -6.83 -11.51
N LEU A 191 -3.96 -7.32 -12.05
CA LEU A 191 -3.64 -8.75 -12.09
C LEU A 191 -3.18 -9.31 -10.74
N THR A 192 -2.87 -8.46 -9.76
CA THR A 192 -2.46 -8.86 -8.41
C THR A 192 -3.62 -8.82 -7.41
N SER A 193 -4.52 -7.84 -7.51
CA SER A 193 -5.64 -7.68 -6.57
C SER A 193 -6.83 -6.96 -7.21
N TRP A 194 -8.04 -7.32 -6.78
CA TRP A 194 -9.28 -6.62 -7.12
C TRP A 194 -9.24 -5.13 -6.79
N PHE A 195 -8.43 -4.74 -5.81
CA PHE A 195 -8.21 -3.34 -5.47
C PHE A 195 -7.59 -2.54 -6.63
N GLY A 196 -6.83 -3.18 -7.52
CA GLY A 196 -6.31 -2.55 -8.74
C GLY A 196 -7.41 -2.13 -9.72
N PHE A 197 -8.45 -2.94 -9.87
CA PHE A 197 -9.63 -2.58 -10.67
C PHE A 197 -10.39 -1.41 -10.05
N VAL A 198 -10.62 -1.44 -8.73
CA VAL A 198 -11.27 -0.35 -8.01
C VAL A 198 -10.49 0.95 -8.16
N PHE A 199 -9.16 0.90 -8.02
CA PHE A 199 -8.28 2.06 -8.26
C PHE A 199 -8.41 2.58 -9.69
N GLY A 200 -8.30 1.71 -10.69
CA GLY A 200 -8.45 2.11 -12.10
C GLY A 200 -9.80 2.74 -12.40
N LEU A 201 -10.89 2.20 -11.85
CA LEU A 201 -12.25 2.74 -12.00
C LEU A 201 -12.37 4.14 -11.40
N VAL A 202 -11.84 4.35 -10.19
CA VAL A 202 -11.80 5.67 -9.56
C VAL A 202 -11.02 6.67 -10.43
N VAL A 203 -9.86 6.25 -10.94
CA VAL A 203 -9.03 7.08 -11.82
C VAL A 203 -9.75 7.42 -13.11
N ALA A 204 -10.44 6.45 -13.72
CA ALA A 204 -11.23 6.64 -14.93
C ALA A 204 -12.39 7.63 -14.68
N ILE A 205 -13.19 7.44 -13.63
CA ILE A 205 -14.31 8.34 -13.26
C ILE A 205 -13.81 9.76 -13.04
N TYR A 206 -12.75 9.94 -12.24
CA TYR A 206 -12.19 11.25 -11.97
C TYR A 206 -11.68 11.92 -13.26
N SER A 207 -11.07 11.14 -14.16
CA SER A 207 -10.52 11.64 -15.41
C SER A 207 -11.62 11.97 -16.43
N ILE A 208 -12.70 11.19 -16.50
CA ILE A 208 -13.89 11.50 -17.32
C ILE A 208 -14.55 12.79 -16.84
N TYR A 209 -14.72 12.96 -15.53
CA TYR A 209 -15.26 14.19 -14.95
C TYR A 209 -14.42 15.42 -15.32
N ARG A 210 -13.08 15.27 -15.31
CA ARG A 210 -12.13 16.33 -15.70
C ARG A 210 -12.05 16.55 -17.21
N TRP A 211 -12.29 15.51 -18.02
CA TRP A 211 -12.15 15.54 -19.47
C TRP A 211 -13.04 16.63 -20.09
N LYS A 212 -14.26 16.86 -19.57
CA LYS A 212 -15.14 17.95 -20.02
C LYS A 212 -14.49 19.35 -19.99
N ARG A 213 -13.45 19.56 -19.17
CA ARG A 213 -12.73 20.84 -19.07
C ARG A 213 -11.36 20.85 -19.72
N ASP A 214 -10.77 19.68 -19.96
CA ASP A 214 -9.41 19.54 -20.46
C ASP A 214 -9.30 18.23 -21.27
N HIS A 215 -9.27 18.37 -22.60
CA HIS A 215 -9.26 17.24 -23.54
C HIS A 215 -8.03 16.33 -23.37
N HIS A 216 -6.96 16.79 -22.72
CA HIS A 216 -5.79 15.94 -22.47
C HIS A 216 -6.09 14.76 -21.53
N TYR A 217 -7.12 14.83 -20.69
CA TYR A 217 -7.54 13.69 -19.85
C TYR A 217 -8.13 12.53 -20.68
N ALA A 218 -8.55 12.75 -21.94
CA ALA A 218 -9.06 11.70 -22.81
C ALA A 218 -8.07 10.54 -22.99
N HIS A 219 -6.80 10.87 -23.22
CA HIS A 219 -5.73 9.89 -23.40
C HIS A 219 -5.54 9.05 -22.13
N PHE A 220 -5.61 9.70 -20.97
CA PHE A 220 -5.46 9.03 -19.69
C PHE A 220 -6.66 8.13 -19.38
N VAL A 221 -7.89 8.56 -19.70
CA VAL A 221 -9.09 7.70 -19.63
C VAL A 221 -8.94 6.50 -20.57
N GLY A 222 -8.60 6.74 -21.84
CA GLY A 222 -8.45 5.69 -22.86
C GLY A 222 -7.42 4.63 -22.45
N VAL A 223 -6.23 5.06 -21.99
CA VAL A 223 -5.21 4.14 -21.48
C VAL A 223 -5.72 3.39 -20.26
N THR A 224 -6.33 4.06 -19.28
CA THR A 224 -6.85 3.39 -18.07
C THR A 224 -7.88 2.31 -18.43
N MET A 225 -8.86 2.63 -19.27
CA MET A 225 -9.91 1.69 -19.67
C MET A 225 -9.34 0.52 -20.51
N LEU A 226 -8.41 0.81 -21.43
CA LEU A 226 -7.72 -0.23 -22.20
C LEU A 226 -6.92 -1.17 -21.31
N THR A 227 -6.21 -0.65 -20.31
CA THR A 227 -5.46 -1.46 -19.34
C THR A 227 -6.40 -2.34 -18.51
N LEU A 228 -7.53 -1.82 -18.04
CA LEU A 228 -8.51 -2.60 -17.30
C LEU A 228 -9.13 -3.69 -18.17
N LEU A 229 -9.48 -3.39 -19.42
CA LEU A 229 -9.99 -4.37 -20.38
C LEU A 229 -8.97 -5.48 -20.64
N LEU A 230 -7.71 -5.11 -20.91
CA LEU A 230 -6.62 -6.06 -21.10
C LEU A 230 -6.42 -6.93 -19.85
N SER A 231 -6.52 -6.34 -18.65
CA SER A 231 -6.42 -7.09 -17.39
C SER A 231 -7.51 -8.16 -17.30
N ILE A 232 -8.76 -7.81 -17.64
CA ILE A 232 -9.88 -8.77 -17.64
C ILE A 232 -9.64 -9.88 -18.67
N LEU A 233 -9.23 -9.54 -19.89
CA LEU A 233 -8.94 -10.52 -20.94
C LEU A 233 -7.84 -11.50 -20.52
N LEU A 234 -6.77 -11.00 -19.89
CA LEU A 234 -5.69 -11.85 -19.36
C LEU A 234 -6.15 -12.72 -18.19
N LEU A 235 -7.05 -12.23 -17.33
CA LEU A 235 -7.64 -13.05 -16.26
C LEU A 235 -8.53 -14.16 -16.83
N MET A 236 -9.29 -13.89 -17.89
CA MET A 236 -10.12 -14.89 -18.56
C MET A 236 -9.27 -15.97 -19.25
N GLN A 237 -8.11 -15.60 -19.80
CA GLN A 237 -7.16 -16.55 -20.41
C GLN A 237 -6.29 -17.28 -19.38
N GLY A 238 -6.03 -16.63 -18.23
CA GLY A 238 -5.30 -17.23 -17.12
C GLY A 238 -6.03 -18.46 -16.57
N LYS A 239 -5.29 -19.35 -15.90
CA LYS A 239 -5.71 -20.69 -15.43
C LYS A 239 -7.04 -20.78 -14.62
N TYR A 240 -7.80 -19.71 -14.38
CA TYR A 240 -9.19 -19.80 -13.95
C TYR A 240 -10.05 -20.63 -14.90
N TYR A 241 -9.74 -20.60 -16.20
CA TYR A 241 -10.43 -21.44 -17.19
C TYR A 241 -10.17 -22.95 -16.98
N GLN A 242 -9.08 -23.32 -16.29
CA GLN A 242 -8.68 -24.73 -16.12
C GLN A 242 -9.19 -25.37 -14.81
N HIS A 243 -9.59 -24.58 -13.81
CA HIS A 243 -9.98 -25.08 -12.47
C HIS A 243 -11.50 -25.30 -12.32
N GLY A 244 -12.12 -26.04 -13.24
CA GLY A 244 -13.48 -26.56 -13.05
C GLY A 244 -14.39 -26.59 -14.27
N GLY A 245 -13.90 -26.26 -15.47
CA GLY A 245 -14.71 -26.29 -16.70
C GLY A 245 -15.85 -25.27 -16.76
N LEU A 246 -15.96 -24.40 -15.75
CA LEU A 246 -16.90 -23.27 -15.70
C LEU A 246 -16.31 -22.06 -16.42
N ASN A 247 -17.17 -21.27 -17.07
CA ASN A 247 -16.75 -19.99 -17.61
C ASN A 247 -16.30 -19.08 -16.45
N PHE A 248 -15.27 -18.26 -16.65
CA PHE A 248 -14.75 -17.32 -15.64
C PHE A 248 -15.84 -16.51 -14.91
N ILE A 249 -16.90 -16.13 -15.66
CA ILE A 249 -18.05 -15.39 -15.13
C ILE A 249 -18.81 -16.22 -14.08
N ASP A 250 -19.03 -17.51 -14.34
CA ASP A 250 -19.77 -18.40 -13.44
C ASP A 250 -18.98 -18.63 -12.15
N TYR A 251 -17.67 -18.85 -12.27
CA TYR A 251 -16.76 -18.96 -11.13
C TYR A 251 -16.79 -17.70 -10.25
N MET A 252 -16.67 -16.51 -10.86
CA MET A 252 -16.71 -15.24 -10.13
C MET A 252 -18.07 -14.99 -9.49
N THR A 253 -19.16 -15.34 -10.17
CA THR A 253 -20.53 -15.20 -9.66
C THR A 253 -20.74 -16.10 -8.43
N GLN A 254 -20.24 -17.33 -8.48
CA GLN A 254 -20.30 -18.26 -7.35
C GLN A 254 -19.48 -17.76 -6.15
N LYS A 255 -18.26 -17.23 -6.36
CA LYS A 255 -17.45 -16.68 -5.26
C LYS A 255 -18.08 -15.44 -4.62
N LEU A 256 -18.65 -14.55 -5.43
CA LEU A 256 -19.38 -13.39 -4.94
C LEU A 256 -20.68 -13.77 -4.22
N SER A 257 -21.36 -14.85 -4.62
CA SER A 257 -22.54 -15.34 -3.91
C SER A 257 -22.18 -15.95 -2.56
N GLN A 258 -21.09 -16.73 -2.48
CA GLN A 258 -20.59 -17.34 -1.24
C GLN A 258 -20.15 -16.31 -0.19
N HIS A 259 -19.60 -15.16 -0.60
CA HIS A 259 -19.18 -14.09 0.31
C HIS A 259 -20.27 -13.07 0.66
N ASN A 260 -21.53 -13.45 0.47
CA ASN A 260 -22.73 -12.66 0.75
C ASN A 260 -22.84 -11.35 -0.03
N SER A 261 -22.03 -11.09 -1.07
CA SER A 261 -22.12 -9.82 -1.82
C SER A 261 -23.28 -9.79 -2.82
N LEU A 262 -23.77 -10.95 -3.26
CA LEU A 262 -24.93 -11.05 -4.17
C LEU A 262 -26.25 -11.39 -3.46
N ASN A 263 -26.21 -11.95 -2.25
CA ASN A 263 -27.41 -12.18 -1.45
C ASN A 263 -27.74 -10.92 -0.63
N ARG A 264 -28.72 -10.14 -1.10
CA ARG A 264 -29.09 -8.84 -0.49
C ARG A 264 -29.39 -8.93 1.00
N GLN A 265 -30.07 -9.98 1.45
CA GLN A 265 -30.45 -10.14 2.86
C GLN A 265 -29.24 -10.46 3.74
N ALA A 266 -28.39 -11.39 3.30
CA ALA A 266 -27.15 -11.73 3.99
C ALA A 266 -26.14 -10.57 3.97
N TYR A 267 -26.09 -9.80 2.87
CA TYR A 267 -25.26 -8.60 2.77
C TYR A 267 -25.67 -7.57 3.82
N LEU A 268 -26.95 -7.16 3.83
CA LEU A 268 -27.45 -6.12 4.73
C LEU A 268 -27.30 -6.49 6.21
N LEU A 269 -27.56 -7.75 6.57
CA LEU A 269 -27.36 -8.25 7.93
C LEU A 269 -25.87 -8.36 8.32
N GLY A 270 -24.99 -8.58 7.34
CA GLY A 270 -23.54 -8.64 7.54
C GLY A 270 -22.84 -7.28 7.63
N ILE A 271 -23.48 -6.18 7.20
CA ILE A 271 -22.86 -4.83 7.20
C ILE A 271 -22.34 -4.45 8.59
N PRO A 272 -23.12 -4.50 9.68
CA PRO A 272 -22.64 -4.04 10.99
C PRO A 272 -21.41 -4.82 11.46
N ASN A 273 -21.40 -6.14 11.26
CA ASN A 273 -20.29 -7.00 11.67
C ASN A 273 -19.02 -6.72 10.83
N ASN A 274 -19.16 -6.62 9.51
CA ASN A 274 -18.03 -6.35 8.63
C ASN A 274 -17.45 -4.94 8.86
N VAL A 275 -18.30 -3.92 9.00
CA VAL A 275 -17.88 -2.55 9.33
C VAL A 275 -17.22 -2.51 10.71
N GLY A 276 -17.81 -3.16 11.71
CA GLY A 276 -17.25 -3.27 13.05
C GLY A 276 -15.86 -3.90 13.04
N THR A 277 -15.71 -5.02 12.32
CA THR A 277 -14.43 -5.72 12.15
C THR A 277 -13.40 -4.83 11.43
N SER A 278 -13.78 -4.16 10.34
CA SER A 278 -12.92 -3.18 9.65
C SER A 278 -12.43 -2.09 10.59
N LEU A 279 -13.33 -1.51 11.38
CA LEU A 279 -13.01 -0.43 12.30
C LEU A 279 -12.07 -0.89 13.41
N VAL A 280 -12.32 -2.06 14.00
CA VAL A 280 -11.44 -2.66 15.01
C VAL A 280 -10.05 -2.90 14.42
N ASN A 281 -9.97 -3.48 13.23
CA ASN A 281 -8.71 -3.69 12.52
C ASN A 281 -7.96 -2.37 12.27
N TYR A 282 -8.65 -1.32 11.82
CA TYR A 282 -8.05 -0.01 11.64
C TYR A 282 -7.57 0.62 12.96
N ILE A 283 -8.37 0.52 14.02
CA ILE A 283 -8.03 1.07 15.34
C ILE A 283 -6.77 0.39 15.87
N ILE A 284 -6.70 -0.94 15.84
CA ILE A 284 -5.57 -1.70 16.36
C ILE A 284 -4.32 -1.44 15.50
N LEU A 285 -4.43 -1.62 14.18
CA LEU A 285 -3.26 -1.65 13.29
C LEU A 285 -2.74 -0.25 12.91
N LEU A 286 -3.56 0.79 13.08
CA LEU A 286 -3.20 2.21 12.84
C LEU A 286 -3.26 3.06 14.12
N ALA A 287 -3.44 2.46 15.30
CA ALA A 287 -3.52 3.17 16.58
C ALA A 287 -2.40 4.21 16.79
N PRO A 288 -1.13 3.95 16.46
CA PRO A 288 -0.06 4.93 16.68
C PRO A 288 -0.20 6.17 15.79
N ILE A 289 -0.67 6.00 14.55
CA ILE A 289 -0.69 7.08 13.56
C ILE A 289 -1.97 7.91 13.63
N ILE A 290 -3.09 7.35 14.11
CA ILE A 290 -4.37 8.07 14.17
C ILE A 290 -4.27 9.31 15.09
N PRO A 291 -3.83 9.23 16.35
CA PRO A 291 -3.67 10.39 17.23
C PRO A 291 -2.66 11.40 16.66
N LEU A 292 -1.57 10.92 16.05
CA LEU A 292 -0.59 11.78 15.40
C LEU A 292 -1.23 12.55 14.22
N ALA A 293 -1.97 11.87 13.35
CA ALA A 293 -2.66 12.49 12.23
C ALA A 293 -3.73 13.49 12.72
N CYS A 294 -4.49 13.13 13.76
CA CYS A 294 -5.51 14.00 14.35
C CYS A 294 -4.91 15.25 14.99
N THR A 295 -3.83 15.11 15.78
CA THR A 295 -3.14 16.25 16.41
C THR A 295 -2.53 17.19 15.36
N LEU A 296 -1.85 16.65 14.35
CA LEU A 296 -1.31 17.43 13.25
C LEU A 296 -2.42 18.14 12.45
N THR A 297 -3.53 17.44 12.19
CA THR A 297 -4.71 18.03 11.53
C THR A 297 -5.28 19.16 12.37
N TYR A 298 -5.44 18.96 13.68
CA TYR A 298 -5.93 19.98 14.61
C TYR A 298 -5.06 21.24 14.59
N PHE A 299 -3.73 21.08 14.68
CA PHE A 299 -2.80 22.22 14.60
C PHE A 299 -2.86 22.94 13.26
N VAL A 300 -3.06 22.20 12.17
CA VAL A 300 -3.24 22.81 10.85
C VAL A 300 -4.54 23.61 10.77
N VAL A 301 -5.66 23.03 11.21
CA VAL A 301 -6.98 23.65 11.10
C VAL A 301 -7.10 24.87 12.02
N ARG A 302 -6.55 24.80 13.24
CA ARG A 302 -6.59 25.90 14.22
C ARG A 302 -5.85 27.14 13.75
N ASN A 303 -4.75 26.96 13.01
CA ASN A 303 -3.95 28.08 12.54
C ASN A 303 -4.54 28.69 11.27
N ARG A 304 -5.39 29.70 11.43
CA ARG A 304 -6.11 30.42 10.34
C ARG A 304 -5.21 30.96 9.22
N GLY A 305 -3.91 31.16 9.47
CA GLY A 305 -2.93 31.55 8.45
C GLY A 305 -2.54 30.44 7.47
N MET A 306 -2.94 29.19 7.74
CA MET A 306 -2.65 28.04 6.90
C MET A 306 -3.77 27.88 5.88
N LYS A 307 -3.51 28.31 4.63
CA LYS A 307 -4.34 27.91 3.48
C LYS A 307 -4.51 26.38 3.54
N PHE A 308 -5.76 25.93 3.41
CA PHE A 308 -6.24 24.56 3.63
C PHE A 308 -5.18 23.51 3.25
N VAL A 309 -4.97 22.51 4.12
CA VAL A 309 -4.01 21.39 4.01
C VAL A 309 -3.78 20.98 2.57
N PHE A 310 -4.88 20.73 1.89
CA PHE A 310 -4.89 20.24 0.54
C PHE A 310 -4.83 21.43 -0.41
N THR A 311 -3.61 21.77 -0.81
CA THR A 311 -3.41 22.45 -2.10
C THR A 311 -4.12 21.63 -3.20
N ARG A 312 -4.30 22.19 -4.39
CA ARG A 312 -4.87 21.45 -5.53
C ARG A 312 -4.19 20.08 -5.77
N ASN A 313 -2.89 19.97 -5.45
CA ASN A 313 -2.15 18.71 -5.54
C ASN A 313 -2.41 17.77 -4.36
N GLY A 314 -2.61 18.30 -3.16
CA GLY A 314 -3.07 17.51 -2.02
C GLY A 314 -4.44 16.89 -2.25
N LEU A 315 -5.40 17.63 -2.81
CA LEU A 315 -6.74 17.09 -3.11
C LEU A 315 -6.67 15.97 -4.15
N ARG A 316 -5.77 16.12 -5.14
CA ARG A 316 -5.48 15.06 -6.12
C ARG A 316 -4.92 13.80 -5.47
N PHE A 317 -3.99 13.96 -4.53
CA PHE A 317 -3.47 12.83 -3.76
C PHE A 317 -4.56 12.16 -2.92
N PHE A 318 -5.38 12.94 -2.22
CA PHE A 318 -6.51 12.41 -1.46
C PHE A 318 -7.45 11.58 -2.36
N GLY A 319 -7.81 12.12 -3.52
CA GLY A 319 -8.65 11.41 -4.50
C GLY A 319 -8.02 10.14 -5.05
N LEU A 320 -6.69 10.07 -5.18
CA LEU A 320 -5.98 8.89 -5.67
C LEU A 320 -5.70 7.85 -4.58
N ALA A 321 -5.48 8.26 -3.34
CA ALA A 321 -5.04 7.37 -2.26
C ALA A 321 -6.20 6.94 -1.35
N ALA A 322 -7.14 7.83 -1.02
CA ALA A 322 -8.22 7.53 -0.09
C ALA A 322 -9.50 7.04 -0.80
N TRP A 323 -9.87 7.68 -1.92
CA TRP A 323 -11.14 7.36 -2.60
C TRP A 323 -11.23 5.91 -3.11
N PRO A 324 -10.16 5.29 -3.64
CA PRO A 324 -10.19 3.87 -3.98
C PRO A 324 -10.46 2.98 -2.78
N ILE A 325 -9.89 3.29 -1.61
CA ILE A 325 -10.09 2.51 -0.39
C ILE A 325 -11.55 2.60 0.07
N ILE A 326 -12.11 3.82 0.07
CA ILE A 326 -13.54 4.02 0.38
C ILE A 326 -14.41 3.25 -0.60
N THR A 327 -14.10 3.33 -1.89
CA THR A 327 -14.83 2.61 -2.94
C THR A 327 -14.71 1.09 -2.76
N LEU A 328 -13.55 0.59 -2.33
CA LEU A 328 -13.33 -0.83 -2.03
C LEU A 328 -14.25 -1.29 -0.87
N HIS A 329 -14.35 -0.49 0.20
CA HIS A 329 -15.28 -0.78 1.30
C HIS A 329 -16.74 -0.76 0.87
N CYS A 330 -17.12 0.14 -0.03
CA CYS A 330 -18.48 0.22 -0.54
C CYS A 330 -18.86 -0.95 -1.47
N LEU A 331 -17.93 -1.38 -2.33
CA LEU A 331 -18.20 -2.41 -3.35
C LEU A 331 -17.92 -3.83 -2.85
N LEU A 332 -16.89 -4.01 -2.02
CA LEU A 332 -16.37 -5.30 -1.60
C LEU A 332 -16.18 -5.33 -0.08
N LEU A 333 -17.25 -5.06 0.67
CA LEU A 333 -17.21 -4.94 2.14
C LEU A 333 -16.65 -6.20 2.82
N SER A 334 -17.08 -7.40 2.39
CA SER A 334 -16.58 -8.67 2.95
C SER A 334 -15.10 -8.93 2.65
N TYR A 335 -14.58 -8.44 1.52
CA TYR A 335 -13.14 -8.51 1.19
C TYR A 335 -12.35 -7.50 2.02
N SER A 336 -12.92 -6.31 2.18
CA SER A 336 -12.24 -5.17 2.80
C SER A 336 -12.28 -5.16 4.32
N SER A 337 -13.12 -5.98 4.93
CA SER A 337 -13.15 -6.22 6.39
C SER A 337 -11.94 -6.96 6.91
N GLN A 338 -11.16 -7.59 6.02
CA GLN A 338 -9.91 -8.23 6.39
C GLN A 338 -8.84 -7.21 6.81
N GLY A 339 -8.02 -7.59 7.79
CA GLY A 339 -7.04 -6.67 8.40
C GLY A 339 -6.03 -6.07 7.42
N PHE A 340 -5.77 -6.71 6.28
CA PHE A 340 -4.80 -6.21 5.29
C PHE A 340 -5.21 -4.87 4.67
N THR A 341 -6.48 -4.48 4.68
CA THR A 341 -6.90 -3.18 4.13
C THR A 341 -6.38 -1.99 4.93
N SER A 342 -5.94 -2.23 6.18
CA SER A 342 -5.14 -1.28 6.96
C SER A 342 -3.84 -0.90 6.26
N LEU A 343 -3.24 -1.80 5.47
CA LEU A 343 -2.01 -1.56 4.71
C LEU A 343 -2.20 -0.46 3.65
N TYR A 344 -3.33 -0.46 2.93
CA TYR A 344 -3.63 0.58 1.95
C TYR A 344 -3.80 1.95 2.62
N MET A 345 -4.45 1.98 3.78
CA MET A 345 -4.65 3.21 4.55
C MET A 345 -3.35 3.71 5.20
N ALA A 346 -2.45 2.81 5.60
CA ALA A 346 -1.14 3.14 6.14
C ALA A 346 -0.34 4.05 5.20
N TYR A 347 -0.39 3.77 3.90
CA TYR A 347 0.22 4.63 2.88
C TYR A 347 -0.34 6.05 2.91
N PHE A 348 -1.67 6.18 2.86
CA PHE A 348 -2.35 7.48 2.83
C PHE A 348 -1.99 8.32 4.06
N LEU A 349 -2.11 7.73 5.27
CA LEU A 349 -1.82 8.44 6.52
C LEU A 349 -0.34 8.79 6.67
N SER A 350 0.58 7.92 6.25
CA SER A 350 2.01 8.19 6.33
C SER A 350 2.43 9.40 5.50
N VAL A 351 1.95 9.48 4.25
CA VAL A 351 2.18 10.64 3.37
C VAL A 351 1.52 11.90 3.95
N LEU A 352 0.31 11.78 4.48
CA LEU A 352 -0.42 12.89 5.09
C LEU A 352 0.36 13.49 6.28
N VAL A 353 0.89 12.64 7.17
CA VAL A 353 1.74 13.05 8.30
C VAL A 353 2.99 13.80 7.81
N GLY A 354 3.67 13.31 6.76
CA GLY A 354 4.82 14.01 6.18
C GLY A 354 4.47 15.39 5.61
N ILE A 355 3.32 15.53 4.94
CA ILE A 355 2.86 16.82 4.41
C ILE A 355 2.52 17.79 5.54
N PHE A 356 1.83 17.32 6.58
CA PHE A 356 1.53 18.15 7.76
C PHE A 356 2.80 18.60 8.47
N TYR A 357 3.74 17.68 8.67
CA TYR A 357 5.04 17.99 9.24
C TYR A 357 5.72 19.11 8.43
N HIS A 358 5.73 19.01 7.10
CA HIS A 358 6.31 20.06 6.26
C HIS A 358 5.68 21.43 6.51
N LYS A 359 4.35 21.50 6.56
CA LYS A 359 3.64 22.77 6.78
C LYS A 359 3.93 23.37 8.15
N LEU A 360 3.87 22.56 9.21
CA LEU A 360 4.09 23.03 10.59
C LEU A 360 5.54 23.45 10.82
N HIS A 361 6.50 22.72 10.25
CA HIS A 361 7.92 23.07 10.30
C HIS A 361 8.21 24.40 9.60
N ASN A 362 7.60 24.67 8.44
CA ASN A 362 7.81 25.94 7.71
C ASN A 362 7.33 27.16 8.51
N ILE A 363 6.33 27.00 9.38
CA ILE A 363 5.77 28.09 10.19
C ILE A 363 6.46 28.16 11.57
N LYS A 364 7.48 27.33 11.82
CA LYS A 364 8.22 27.24 13.09
C LYS A 364 7.35 26.93 14.32
N LEU A 365 6.14 26.39 14.10
CA LEU A 365 5.19 26.02 15.16
C LEU A 365 5.60 24.75 15.91
N LEU A 366 6.30 23.84 15.24
CA LEU A 366 6.81 22.61 15.84
C LEU A 366 8.33 22.66 15.89
N PRO A 367 8.94 22.82 17.08
CA PRO A 367 10.37 22.61 17.22
C PRO A 367 10.72 21.15 16.90
N LEU A 368 11.86 20.94 16.23
CA LEU A 368 12.33 19.62 15.79
C LEU A 368 12.32 18.58 16.93
N LYS A 369 12.61 19.00 18.16
CA LYS A 369 12.59 18.15 19.36
C LYS A 369 11.20 17.55 19.63
N THR A 370 10.13 18.37 19.59
CA THR A 370 8.76 17.90 19.83
C THR A 370 8.28 16.93 18.74
N SER A 371 8.64 17.17 17.48
CA SER A 371 8.25 16.26 16.41
C SER A 371 9.01 14.94 16.47
N LEU A 372 10.27 14.96 16.91
CA LEU A 372 11.06 13.75 17.11
C LEU A 372 10.52 12.94 18.31
N ALA A 373 10.12 13.62 19.39
CA ALA A 373 9.46 12.98 20.52
C ALA A 373 8.12 12.32 20.12
N LEU A 374 7.29 13.00 19.33
CA LEU A 374 6.04 12.42 18.80
C LEU A 374 6.29 11.20 17.90
N LEU A 375 7.32 11.28 17.05
CA LEU A 375 7.69 10.14 16.20
C LEU A 375 8.19 8.96 17.06
N LEU A 376 9.08 9.19 18.02
CA LEU A 376 9.54 8.16 18.96
C LEU A 376 8.39 7.55 19.78
N LEU A 377 7.43 8.37 20.22
CA LEU A 377 6.23 7.89 20.90
C LEU A 377 5.41 6.96 19.99
N CYS A 378 5.19 7.36 18.73
CA CYS A 378 4.51 6.52 17.76
C CYS A 378 5.26 5.20 17.53
N LEU A 379 6.59 5.24 17.43
CA LEU A 379 7.42 4.04 17.33
C LEU A 379 7.28 3.13 18.54
N GLY A 380 7.28 3.70 19.76
CA GLY A 380 7.09 2.95 20.99
C GLY A 380 5.72 2.27 21.05
N ILE A 381 4.65 2.99 20.73
CA ILE A 381 3.29 2.42 20.68
C ILE A 381 3.19 1.34 19.60
N SER A 382 3.78 1.56 18.43
CA SER A 382 3.82 0.53 17.38
C SER A 382 4.46 -0.77 17.86
N LEU A 383 5.54 -0.67 18.63
CA LEU A 383 6.26 -1.83 19.16
C LEU A 383 5.43 -2.58 20.20
N VAL A 384 4.74 -1.85 21.09
CA VAL A 384 3.83 -2.45 22.08
C VAL A 384 2.68 -3.18 21.37
N ILE A 385 2.04 -2.55 20.38
CA ILE A 385 0.95 -3.18 19.62
C ILE A 385 1.43 -4.42 18.89
N LEU A 386 2.61 -4.35 18.26
CA LEU A 386 3.19 -5.50 17.60
C LEU A 386 3.39 -6.63 18.61
N GLN A 387 3.98 -6.35 19.77
CA GLN A 387 4.16 -7.34 20.84
C GLN A 387 2.83 -7.95 21.30
N THR A 388 1.76 -7.16 21.45
CA THR A 388 0.42 -7.68 21.81
C THR A 388 -0.28 -8.46 20.71
N LEU A 389 0.11 -8.30 19.44
CA LEU A 389 -0.42 -9.12 18.34
C LEU A 389 0.28 -10.47 18.24
N TYR A 390 1.48 -10.60 18.83
CA TYR A 390 2.29 -11.82 18.81
C TYR A 390 2.09 -12.71 20.05
N VAL A 391 1.60 -12.14 21.15
CA VAL A 391 1.18 -12.86 22.38
C VAL A 391 -0.30 -13.16 22.28
#